data_AF-R7T157-F1
#
_entry.id   AF-R7T157-F1
#
_cell.length_a   1.000
_cell.length_b   1.000
_cell.length_c   1.000
_cell.angle_alpha   90.00
_cell.angle_beta   90.00
_cell.angle_gamma   90.00
#
_symmetry.space_group_name_H-M   'P 1'
#
loop_
_entity.id
_entity.type
_entity.pdbx_description
1 polymer ?
#
loop_
_entity_poly.entity_id
_entity_poly.type
_entity_poly.pdbx_seq_one_letter_code
_entity_poly.pdbx_strand_id
1 'polypeptide(L)'
;MADWPWQREFHPCTDEKTLESDKWFRSLPIFSQKSQHAHEQGHFEDLRAGIDLMHILFVIDEFSDVGRPPVVREYGQIVLDAIRNPDKPRPAGEVILGEMMRQFWARVGRTATAQARAHFLETIQAFMDTLVSQAEDRNNTTIRSVHDYFLLRRETIGARPAYVIGELRLSIPDEALYHPAIRELEYLAAELIAIDNDLASYNKEQATGNDQHNIVTIVMHHLKLDLDATVDWAADYHKQVQRRFLDTLKRVPSFGPAVDADLQSYMTQIAIWPQGNYCWNFESGRYFGSHGAEYQRTRRVPLLPKRVQQRDANVPLVEDLERLAAIAAMEGDD
;
A
#
# COMPACT_ATOMS: atom_id res chain seq x y z
N MET A 1 -18.08 2.77 -3.53
CA MET A 1 -17.60 2.62 -4.92
C MET A 1 -18.66 2.43 -6.01
N ALA A 2 -19.91 2.04 -5.74
CA ALA A 2 -20.92 1.84 -6.80
C ALA A 2 -21.12 3.07 -7.72
N ASP A 3 -21.26 4.27 -7.13
CA ASP A 3 -21.47 5.53 -7.87
C ASP A 3 -20.15 6.27 -8.22
N TRP A 4 -19.01 5.58 -8.20
CA TRP A 4 -17.72 6.19 -8.54
C TRP A 4 -17.58 6.36 -10.06
N PRO A 5 -17.18 7.52 -10.60
CA PRO A 5 -17.13 7.71 -12.05
C PRO A 5 -16.11 6.82 -12.77
N TRP A 6 -14.98 6.54 -12.13
CA TRP A 6 -13.92 5.67 -12.67
C TRP A 6 -14.22 4.22 -12.34
N GLN A 7 -14.98 3.57 -13.21
CA GLN A 7 -15.30 2.16 -13.10
C GLN A 7 -14.08 1.28 -13.43
N ARG A 8 -14.19 -0.01 -13.09
CA ARG A 8 -13.12 -0.98 -13.28
C ARG A 8 -12.83 -1.19 -14.78
N GLU A 9 -11.61 -0.93 -15.18
CA GLU A 9 -11.06 -1.29 -16.49
C GLU A 9 -9.77 -2.11 -16.31
N PHE A 10 -9.42 -2.91 -17.32
CA PHE A 10 -8.18 -3.69 -17.35
C PHE A 10 -7.33 -3.24 -18.54
N HIS A 11 -6.01 -3.12 -18.32
CA HIS A 11 -5.10 -2.91 -19.43
C HIS A 11 -4.94 -4.22 -20.23
N PRO A 12 -4.91 -4.20 -21.58
CA PRO A 12 -4.79 -5.44 -22.38
C PRO A 12 -3.58 -6.32 -22.04
N CYS A 13 -2.51 -5.72 -21.51
CA CYS A 13 -1.27 -6.40 -21.09
C CYS A 13 -1.19 -6.69 -19.57
N THR A 14 -2.28 -6.60 -18.79
CA THR A 14 -2.22 -6.82 -17.33
C THR A 14 -1.62 -8.18 -16.97
N ASP A 15 -2.07 -9.27 -17.59
CA ASP A 15 -1.59 -10.62 -17.28
C ASP A 15 -0.08 -10.77 -17.58
N GLU A 16 0.35 -10.29 -18.74
CA GLU A 16 1.74 -10.25 -19.20
C GLU A 16 2.65 -9.46 -18.25
N LYS A 17 2.16 -8.35 -17.67
CA LYS A 17 2.96 -7.52 -16.75
C LYS A 17 2.97 -8.01 -15.32
N THR A 18 1.90 -8.65 -14.86
CA THR A 18 1.91 -9.42 -13.61
C THR A 18 2.93 -10.56 -13.72
N LEU A 19 2.90 -11.34 -14.81
CA LEU A 19 3.86 -12.41 -15.10
C LEU A 19 5.33 -11.98 -14.97
N GLU A 20 5.71 -10.91 -15.66
CA GLU A 20 7.09 -10.41 -15.58
C GLU A 20 7.45 -9.88 -14.18
N SER A 21 6.51 -9.27 -13.45
CA SER A 21 6.72 -8.78 -12.08
C SER A 21 6.92 -9.92 -11.10
N ASP A 22 6.05 -10.91 -11.15
CA ASP A 22 6.16 -12.16 -10.41
C ASP A 22 7.53 -12.81 -10.61
N LYS A 23 8.03 -12.87 -11.85
CA LYS A 23 9.36 -13.46 -12.14
C LYS A 23 10.51 -12.71 -11.52
N TRP A 24 10.51 -11.38 -11.61
CA TRP A 24 11.50 -10.55 -10.94
C TRP A 24 11.40 -10.72 -9.42
N PHE A 25 10.19 -10.64 -8.86
CA PHE A 25 9.95 -10.74 -7.43
C PHE A 25 10.37 -12.12 -6.88
N ARG A 26 10.11 -13.21 -7.62
CA ARG A 26 10.55 -14.58 -7.28
C ARG A 26 12.06 -14.82 -7.44
N SER A 27 12.78 -13.97 -8.17
CA SER A 27 14.25 -14.06 -8.27
C SER A 27 14.96 -13.55 -7.00
N LEU A 28 14.23 -12.85 -6.13
CA LEU A 28 14.70 -12.33 -4.87
C LEU A 28 14.56 -13.39 -3.75
N PRO A 29 15.51 -13.47 -2.79
CA PRO A 29 15.54 -14.52 -1.77
C PRO A 29 14.58 -14.24 -0.60
N ILE A 30 13.27 -14.12 -0.86
CA ILE A 30 12.28 -13.64 0.14
C ILE A 30 11.21 -14.67 0.50
N PHE A 31 10.94 -15.69 -0.33
CA PHE A 31 9.85 -16.66 -0.11
C PHE A 31 10.18 -18.09 -0.54
N SER A 32 9.47 -19.06 0.04
CA SER A 32 9.65 -20.49 -0.22
C SER A 32 9.02 -20.97 -1.54
N GLN A 33 9.41 -22.19 -1.95
CA GLN A 33 9.20 -22.76 -3.29
C GLN A 33 7.73 -22.85 -3.76
N LYS A 34 6.76 -22.75 -2.84
CA LYS A 34 5.33 -22.91 -3.13
C LYS A 34 4.71 -21.73 -3.92
N SER A 35 5.43 -20.60 -4.03
CA SER A 35 4.94 -19.35 -4.63
C SER A 35 5.44 -19.09 -6.07
N GLN A 36 6.01 -20.08 -6.78
CA GLN A 36 6.98 -19.85 -7.88
C GLN A 36 6.50 -20.01 -9.35
N HIS A 37 5.20 -20.08 -9.68
CA HIS A 37 4.70 -20.27 -11.06
C HIS A 37 3.77 -19.11 -11.51
N ALA A 38 3.90 -18.43 -12.67
CA ALA A 38 4.65 -18.72 -13.91
C ALA A 38 5.15 -17.46 -14.71
N HIS A 39 5.62 -17.70 -15.97
CA HIS A 39 5.69 -16.93 -17.28
C HIS A 39 6.10 -15.44 -17.52
N GLU A 40 6.11 -15.03 -18.81
CA GLU A 40 6.80 -13.93 -19.58
C GLU A 40 5.95 -13.56 -20.85
N GLN A 41 6.17 -12.54 -21.70
CA GLN A 41 7.08 -11.36 -21.81
C GLN A 41 6.56 -10.42 -22.93
N GLY A 42 6.59 -9.09 -22.75
CA GLY A 42 6.38 -8.12 -23.85
C GLY A 42 6.06 -6.68 -23.40
N HIS A 43 6.56 -5.67 -24.10
CA HIS A 43 6.82 -4.31 -23.57
C HIS A 43 5.60 -3.40 -23.21
N PHE A 44 5.57 -2.92 -21.95
CA PHE A 44 5.02 -1.65 -21.45
C PHE A 44 5.63 -1.36 -20.06
N GLU A 45 6.40 -0.29 -19.88
CA GLU A 45 7.24 -0.15 -18.67
C GLU A 45 6.50 0.37 -17.44
N ASP A 46 5.54 1.28 -17.60
CA ASP A 46 4.94 2.01 -16.48
C ASP A 46 3.95 1.15 -15.68
N LEU A 47 3.12 0.34 -16.36
CA LEU A 47 2.29 -0.67 -15.71
C LEU A 47 3.17 -1.66 -14.91
N ARG A 48 4.28 -2.09 -15.50
CA ARG A 48 5.23 -2.99 -14.86
C ARG A 48 5.98 -2.33 -13.70
N ALA A 49 6.22 -1.01 -13.76
CA ALA A 49 6.72 -0.22 -12.64
C ALA A 49 5.70 -0.12 -11.50
N GLY A 50 4.42 0.08 -11.82
CA GLY A 50 3.33 0.07 -10.83
C GLY A 50 3.25 -1.24 -10.05
N ILE A 51 3.27 -2.39 -10.75
CA ILE A 51 3.20 -3.71 -10.09
C ILE A 51 4.46 -3.96 -9.23
N ASP A 52 5.66 -3.65 -9.73
CA ASP A 52 6.89 -3.78 -8.95
C ASP A 52 6.90 -2.89 -7.71
N LEU A 53 6.44 -1.64 -7.84
CA LEU A 53 6.36 -0.72 -6.70
C LEU A 53 5.36 -1.22 -5.66
N MET A 54 4.17 -1.69 -6.06
CA MET A 54 3.22 -2.29 -5.12
C MET A 54 3.81 -3.49 -4.39
N HIS A 55 4.54 -4.38 -5.09
CA HIS A 55 5.28 -5.46 -4.47
C HIS A 55 6.34 -4.97 -3.46
N ILE A 56 7.09 -3.91 -3.78
CA ILE A 56 8.04 -3.29 -2.83
C ILE A 56 7.32 -2.71 -1.61
N LEU A 57 6.23 -1.96 -1.81
CA LEU A 57 5.48 -1.33 -0.73
C LEU A 57 4.89 -2.39 0.23
N PHE A 58 4.37 -3.51 -0.29
CA PHE A 58 3.93 -4.63 0.57
C PHE A 58 5.09 -5.30 1.33
N VAL A 59 6.27 -5.46 0.74
CA VAL A 59 7.41 -6.02 1.51
C VAL A 59 7.90 -5.01 2.56
N ILE A 60 7.91 -3.70 2.26
CA ILE A 60 8.20 -2.67 3.27
C ILE A 60 7.18 -2.74 4.42
N ASP A 61 5.88 -2.85 4.11
CA ASP A 61 4.78 -2.99 5.08
C ASP A 61 5.06 -4.18 6.02
N GLU A 62 5.20 -5.40 5.50
CA GLU A 62 5.42 -6.63 6.29
C GLU A 62 6.71 -6.57 7.16
N PHE A 63 7.79 -5.93 6.68
CA PHE A 63 9.00 -5.70 7.49
C PHE A 63 8.81 -4.62 8.57
N SER A 64 8.08 -3.54 8.25
CA SER A 64 7.81 -2.46 9.20
C SER A 64 6.80 -2.85 10.28
N ASP A 65 5.93 -3.83 9.99
CA ASP A 65 4.84 -4.22 10.88
C ASP A 65 5.31 -4.99 12.12
N VAL A 66 6.44 -5.70 12.00
CA VAL A 66 7.15 -6.37 13.09
C VAL A 66 8.37 -5.58 13.61
N GLY A 67 8.73 -4.48 12.94
CA GLY A 67 9.89 -3.67 13.26
C GLY A 67 9.69 -2.74 14.45
N ARG A 68 10.70 -2.66 15.34
CA ARG A 68 10.75 -1.60 16.36
C ARG A 68 11.14 -0.25 15.71
N PRO A 69 10.74 0.92 16.25
CA PRO A 69 10.98 2.21 15.61
C PRO A 69 12.41 2.50 15.10
N PRO A 70 13.50 2.16 15.85
CA PRO A 70 14.85 2.36 15.35
C PRO A 70 15.18 1.51 14.11
N VAL A 71 14.61 0.30 14.02
CA VAL A 71 14.80 -0.65 12.92
C VAL A 71 13.99 -0.20 11.69
N VAL A 72 12.75 0.25 11.87
CA VAL A 72 11.96 0.82 10.77
C VAL A 72 12.63 2.09 10.20
N ARG A 73 13.26 2.89 11.07
CA ARG A 73 14.04 4.07 10.67
C ARG A 73 15.29 3.70 9.86
N GLU A 74 15.97 2.62 10.22
CA GLU A 74 17.09 2.05 9.45
C GLU A 74 16.62 1.55 8.08
N TYR A 75 15.49 0.83 8.01
CA TYR A 75 14.88 0.41 6.74
C TYR A 75 14.57 1.62 5.84
N GLY A 76 14.05 2.71 6.40
CA GLY A 76 13.85 3.97 5.69
C GLY A 76 15.15 4.52 5.09
N GLN A 77 16.21 4.60 5.89
CA GLN A 77 17.53 5.08 5.44
C GLN A 77 18.11 4.21 4.30
N ILE A 78 17.93 2.89 4.38
CA ILE A 78 18.38 1.93 3.35
C ILE A 78 17.62 2.13 2.04
N VAL A 79 16.28 2.20 2.09
CA VAL A 79 15.41 2.44 0.93
C VAL A 79 15.75 3.77 0.26
N LEU A 80 15.97 4.83 1.05
CA LEU A 80 16.31 6.16 0.54
C LEU A 80 17.73 6.23 -0.04
N ASP A 81 18.71 5.53 0.53
CA ASP A 81 20.04 5.41 -0.07
C ASP A 81 20.01 4.63 -1.39
N ALA A 82 19.12 3.62 -1.52
CA ALA A 82 18.92 2.88 -2.77
C ALA A 82 18.31 3.75 -3.89
N ILE A 83 17.38 4.67 -3.56
CA ILE A 83 16.82 5.65 -4.51
C ILE A 83 17.88 6.70 -4.90
N ARG A 84 18.67 7.18 -3.93
CA ARG A 84 19.69 8.22 -4.17
C ARG A 84 20.91 7.68 -4.92
N ASN A 85 21.26 6.40 -4.73
CA ASN A 85 22.45 5.76 -5.27
C ASN A 85 22.10 4.43 -6.01
N PRO A 86 21.30 4.44 -7.09
CA PRO A 86 20.80 3.21 -7.74
C PRO A 86 21.90 2.36 -8.41
N ASP A 87 23.01 2.98 -8.81
CA ASP A 87 24.16 2.28 -9.42
C ASP A 87 25.18 1.76 -8.39
N LYS A 88 24.99 2.04 -7.09
CA LYS A 88 25.85 1.56 -5.98
C LYS A 88 25.41 0.16 -5.54
N PRO A 89 26.28 -0.88 -5.57
CA PRO A 89 25.96 -2.19 -5.03
C PRO A 89 25.56 -2.11 -3.55
N ARG A 90 24.55 -2.88 -3.14
CA ARG A 90 24.12 -2.93 -1.74
C ARG A 90 25.14 -3.72 -0.88
N PRO A 91 25.33 -3.36 0.41
CA PRO A 91 26.19 -4.13 1.31
C PRO A 91 25.74 -5.58 1.47
N ALA A 92 26.70 -6.50 1.61
CA ALA A 92 26.40 -7.89 1.95
C ALA A 92 25.75 -7.98 3.35
N GLY A 93 24.62 -8.68 3.44
CA GLY A 93 23.84 -8.80 4.67
C GLY A 93 22.89 -7.62 4.96
N GLU A 94 22.76 -6.64 4.07
CA GLU A 94 21.71 -5.62 4.16
C GLU A 94 20.31 -6.25 3.97
N VAL A 95 19.28 -5.67 4.60
CA VAL A 95 17.89 -6.07 4.40
C VAL A 95 17.48 -5.92 2.93
N ILE A 96 16.71 -6.89 2.43
CA ILE A 96 16.39 -7.02 0.99
C ILE A 96 15.72 -5.79 0.37
N LEU A 97 15.04 -4.96 1.18
CA LEU A 97 14.42 -3.70 0.78
C LEU A 97 15.38 -2.78 0.00
N GLY A 98 16.66 -2.75 0.39
CA GLY A 98 17.67 -1.94 -0.28
C GLY A 98 17.93 -2.39 -1.71
N GLU A 99 18.09 -3.70 -1.94
CA GLU A 99 18.35 -4.24 -3.28
C GLU A 99 17.09 -4.21 -4.16
N MET A 100 15.91 -4.46 -3.57
CA MET A 100 14.63 -4.31 -4.25
C MET A 100 14.42 -2.91 -4.80
N MET A 101 14.52 -1.89 -3.93
CA MET A 101 14.35 -0.50 -4.32
C MET A 101 15.46 -0.06 -5.29
N ARG A 102 16.69 -0.53 -5.11
CA ARG A 102 17.81 -0.22 -6.02
C ARG A 102 17.55 -0.76 -7.43
N GLN A 103 17.16 -2.04 -7.58
CA GLN A 103 16.87 -2.63 -8.89
C GLN A 103 15.69 -1.93 -9.58
N PHE A 104 14.61 -1.69 -8.83
CA PHE A 104 13.44 -0.97 -9.32
C PHE A 104 13.82 0.44 -9.79
N TRP A 105 14.49 1.22 -8.96
CA TRP A 105 14.78 2.62 -9.27
C TRP A 105 15.88 2.78 -10.33
N ALA A 106 16.85 1.87 -10.40
CA ALA A 106 17.82 1.81 -11.50
C ALA A 106 17.16 1.57 -12.87
N ARG A 107 15.98 0.92 -12.90
CA ARG A 107 15.17 0.71 -14.11
C ARG A 107 14.24 1.91 -14.36
N VAL A 108 13.36 2.21 -13.40
CA VAL A 108 12.24 3.16 -13.55
C VAL A 108 12.68 4.61 -13.45
N GLY A 109 13.66 4.93 -12.58
CA GLY A 109 14.19 6.28 -12.46
C GLY A 109 14.79 6.80 -13.78
N ARG A 110 15.27 5.92 -14.66
CA ARG A 110 15.84 6.31 -15.96
C ARG A 110 14.81 6.88 -16.93
N THR A 111 13.54 6.45 -16.87
CA THR A 111 12.45 6.97 -17.71
C THR A 111 11.74 8.17 -17.09
N ALA A 112 11.96 8.42 -15.79
CA ALA A 112 11.33 9.51 -15.04
C ALA A 112 11.91 10.90 -15.37
N THR A 113 11.06 11.93 -15.43
CA THR A 113 11.43 13.35 -15.46
C THR A 113 12.18 13.77 -14.19
N ALA A 114 12.88 14.91 -14.22
CA ALA A 114 13.63 15.40 -13.06
C ALA A 114 12.70 15.70 -11.87
N GLN A 115 11.52 16.25 -12.15
CA GLN A 115 10.44 16.49 -11.20
C GLN A 115 9.93 15.18 -10.58
N ALA A 116 9.47 14.23 -11.39
CA ALA A 116 8.96 12.95 -10.90
C ALA A 116 10.00 12.15 -10.08
N ARG A 117 11.31 12.29 -10.37
CA ARG A 117 12.39 11.73 -9.53
C ARG A 117 12.45 12.37 -8.15
N ALA A 118 12.32 13.69 -8.06
CA ALA A 118 12.28 14.41 -6.79
C ALA A 118 11.01 14.05 -5.99
N HIS A 119 9.86 13.98 -6.67
CA HIS A 119 8.57 13.67 -6.07
C HIS A 119 8.48 12.22 -5.57
N PHE A 120 9.09 11.26 -6.29
CA PHE A 120 9.24 9.89 -5.79
C PHE A 120 10.09 9.83 -4.52
N LEU A 121 11.22 10.56 -4.48
CA LEU A 121 12.06 10.59 -3.29
C LEU A 121 11.35 11.25 -2.10
N GLU A 122 10.58 12.32 -2.31
CA GLU A 122 9.77 12.97 -1.27
C GLU A 122 8.67 12.03 -0.74
N THR A 123 7.89 11.42 -1.63
CA THR A 123 6.77 10.55 -1.25
C THR A 123 7.26 9.30 -0.52
N ILE A 124 8.37 8.69 -0.95
CA ILE A 124 8.99 7.57 -0.22
C ILE A 124 9.58 8.03 1.13
N GLN A 125 10.17 9.22 1.23
CA GLN A 125 10.64 9.76 2.51
C GLN A 125 9.47 9.93 3.49
N ALA A 126 8.38 10.56 3.06
CA ALA A 126 7.17 10.73 3.88
C ALA A 126 6.53 9.39 4.29
N PHE A 127 6.46 8.42 3.37
CA PHE A 127 5.99 7.06 3.66
C PHE A 127 6.85 6.38 4.74
N MET A 128 8.19 6.36 4.57
CA MET A 128 9.08 5.71 5.54
C MET A 128 9.06 6.41 6.91
N ASP A 129 9.04 7.75 6.95
CA ASP A 129 8.99 8.49 8.22
C ASP A 129 7.66 8.26 8.96
N THR A 130 6.54 8.15 8.24
CA THR A 130 5.23 7.86 8.86
C THR A 130 5.09 6.40 9.29
N LEU A 131 5.72 5.43 8.61
CA LEU A 131 5.84 4.05 9.12
C LEU A 131 6.62 3.99 10.44
N VAL A 132 7.63 4.85 10.63
CA VAL A 132 8.31 4.95 11.95
C VAL A 132 7.34 5.47 13.02
N SER A 133 6.53 6.49 12.73
CA SER A 133 5.51 6.97 13.68
C SER A 133 4.44 5.90 13.98
N GLN A 134 4.02 5.10 13.00
CA GLN A 134 3.12 3.96 13.22
C GLN A 134 3.76 2.89 14.12
N ALA A 135 5.05 2.60 13.95
CA ALA A 135 5.78 1.71 14.84
C ALA A 135 5.93 2.28 16.27
N GLU A 136 6.07 3.61 16.41
CA GLU A 136 6.10 4.30 17.71
C GLU A 136 4.74 4.21 18.41
N ASP A 137 3.64 4.39 17.69
CA ASP A 137 2.29 4.20 18.22
C ASP A 137 2.06 2.76 18.71
N ARG A 138 2.43 1.76 17.89
CA ARG A 138 2.32 0.34 18.21
C ARG A 138 3.11 -0.03 19.47
N ASN A 139 4.33 0.49 19.60
CA ASN A 139 5.20 0.28 20.76
C ASN A 139 4.65 0.93 22.04
N ASN A 140 3.97 2.07 21.91
CA ASN A 140 3.43 2.83 23.04
C ASN A 140 1.95 2.51 23.34
N THR A 141 1.31 1.65 22.54
CA THR A 141 -0.15 1.39 22.55
C THR A 141 -0.97 2.68 22.37
N THR A 142 -0.49 3.60 21.53
CA THR A 142 -1.17 4.87 21.24
C THR A 142 -2.35 4.62 20.30
N ILE A 143 -3.56 5.03 20.69
CA ILE A 143 -4.70 5.13 19.78
C ILE A 143 -4.86 6.61 19.41
N ARG A 144 -4.71 6.93 18.12
CA ARG A 144 -4.85 8.28 17.58
C ARG A 144 -6.31 8.73 17.52
N SER A 145 -6.53 10.04 17.54
CA SER A 145 -7.84 10.59 17.15
C SER A 145 -8.14 10.26 15.69
N VAL A 146 -9.42 10.24 15.30
CA VAL A 146 -9.84 10.03 13.90
C VAL A 146 -9.13 11.00 12.94
N HIS A 147 -8.90 12.25 13.37
CA HIS A 147 -8.19 13.24 12.56
C HIS A 147 -6.71 12.89 12.38
N ASP A 148 -5.99 12.64 13.47
CA ASP A 148 -4.56 12.35 13.46
C ASP A 148 -4.24 11.01 12.80
N TYR A 149 -5.17 10.05 12.90
CA TYR A 149 -5.12 8.81 12.13
C TYR A 149 -5.16 9.09 10.63
N PHE A 150 -6.10 9.89 10.11
CA PHE A 150 -6.15 10.17 8.67
C PHE A 150 -4.94 10.96 8.19
N LEU A 151 -4.37 11.86 9.01
CA LEU A 151 -3.10 12.52 8.69
C LEU A 151 -1.96 11.50 8.49
N LEU A 152 -1.88 10.47 9.34
CA LEU A 152 -0.86 9.41 9.24
C LEU A 152 -1.20 8.37 8.14
N ARG A 153 -2.48 8.03 7.96
CA ARG A 153 -2.94 6.96 7.06
C ARG A 153 -2.83 7.33 5.59
N ARG A 154 -3.01 8.62 5.22
CA ARG A 154 -2.79 9.11 3.84
C ARG A 154 -1.39 8.80 3.31
N GLU A 155 -0.40 8.75 4.20
CA GLU A 155 0.98 8.38 3.86
C GLU A 155 1.18 6.86 4.01
N THR A 156 0.88 6.29 5.19
CA THR A 156 1.13 4.86 5.50
C THR A 156 0.29 3.86 4.69
N ILE A 157 -0.75 4.28 3.96
CA ILE A 157 -1.45 3.45 2.97
C ILE A 157 -0.63 3.24 1.68
N GLY A 158 0.50 3.93 1.51
CA GLY A 158 1.42 3.77 0.37
C GLY A 158 0.93 4.38 -0.96
N ALA A 159 -0.24 5.01 -0.97
CA ALA A 159 -0.87 5.51 -2.19
C ALA A 159 -0.09 6.66 -2.86
N ARG A 160 0.47 7.60 -2.08
CA ARG A 160 1.26 8.72 -2.63
C ARG A 160 2.48 8.28 -3.46
N PRO A 161 3.38 7.41 -2.95
CA PRO A 161 4.43 6.80 -3.78
C PRO A 161 3.90 6.12 -5.04
N ALA A 162 2.75 5.43 -4.95
CA ALA A 162 2.15 4.72 -6.08
C ALA A 162 1.60 5.67 -7.16
N TYR A 163 1.12 6.87 -6.81
CA TYR A 163 0.65 7.88 -7.76
C TYR A 163 1.78 8.40 -8.68
N VAL A 164 3.03 8.48 -8.18
CA VAL A 164 4.17 9.00 -8.95
C VAL A 164 4.48 8.15 -10.18
N ILE A 165 4.08 6.87 -10.21
CA ILE A 165 4.15 6.03 -11.42
C ILE A 165 3.41 6.67 -12.60
N GLY A 166 2.29 7.34 -12.33
CA GLY A 166 1.52 8.07 -13.33
C GLY A 166 2.08 9.44 -13.71
N GLU A 167 3.03 9.95 -12.92
CA GLU A 167 3.72 11.22 -13.15
C GLU A 167 5.02 11.06 -13.97
N LEU A 168 5.63 9.86 -13.98
CA LEU A 168 6.99 9.60 -14.49
C LEU A 168 7.35 10.31 -15.80
N ARG A 169 6.42 10.36 -16.76
CA ARG A 169 6.63 10.90 -18.11
C ARG A 169 5.96 12.27 -18.34
N LEU A 170 5.24 12.79 -17.35
CA LEU A 170 4.50 14.04 -17.43
C LEU A 170 5.39 15.23 -17.08
N SER A 171 5.10 16.39 -17.67
CA SER A 171 5.81 17.66 -17.47
C SER A 171 4.97 18.62 -16.63
N ILE A 172 4.49 18.14 -15.47
CA ILE A 172 3.72 18.95 -14.51
C ILE A 172 4.72 19.77 -13.69
N PRO A 173 4.61 21.11 -13.65
CA PRO A 173 5.46 21.94 -12.82
C PRO A 173 4.99 21.96 -11.36
N ASP A 174 5.90 22.25 -10.44
CA ASP A 174 5.67 22.24 -9.00
C ASP A 174 4.46 23.09 -8.58
N GLU A 175 4.26 24.29 -9.15
CA GLU A 175 3.11 25.14 -8.81
C GLU A 175 1.75 24.52 -9.17
N ALA A 176 1.73 23.59 -10.13
CA ALA A 176 0.55 22.85 -10.54
C ALA A 176 0.36 21.58 -9.68
N LEU A 177 1.41 20.79 -9.48
CA LEU A 177 1.34 19.55 -8.71
C LEU A 177 1.08 19.80 -7.21
N TYR A 178 1.76 20.80 -6.63
CA TYR A 178 1.56 21.19 -5.23
C TYR A 178 0.37 22.13 -5.03
N HIS A 179 -0.39 22.46 -6.07
CA HIS A 179 -1.59 23.26 -5.92
C HIS A 179 -2.56 22.60 -4.91
N PRO A 180 -3.12 23.33 -3.93
CA PRO A 180 -3.91 22.73 -2.85
C PRO A 180 -5.06 21.82 -3.30
N ALA A 181 -5.66 22.08 -4.47
CA ALA A 181 -6.69 21.20 -5.04
C ALA A 181 -6.15 19.84 -5.48
N ILE A 182 -4.96 19.78 -6.11
CA ILE A 182 -4.34 18.51 -6.52
C ILE A 182 -3.91 17.71 -5.29
N ARG A 183 -3.30 18.37 -4.31
CA ARG A 183 -2.95 17.78 -3.02
C ARG A 183 -4.18 17.26 -2.26
N GLU A 184 -5.30 17.99 -2.28
CA GLU A 184 -6.57 17.51 -1.70
C GLU A 184 -7.12 16.28 -2.45
N LEU A 185 -6.99 16.19 -3.78
CA LEU A 185 -7.38 14.99 -4.54
C LEU A 185 -6.54 13.76 -4.16
N GLU A 186 -5.22 13.89 -4.08
CA GLU A 186 -4.33 12.79 -3.64
C GLU A 186 -4.73 12.26 -2.26
N TYR A 187 -4.90 13.16 -1.28
CA TYR A 187 -5.28 12.81 0.09
C TYR A 187 -6.67 12.19 0.16
N LEU A 188 -7.65 12.70 -0.59
CA LEU A 188 -9.00 12.15 -0.62
C LEU A 188 -9.03 10.76 -1.26
N ALA A 189 -8.30 10.53 -2.35
CA ALA A 189 -8.16 9.19 -2.92
C ALA A 189 -7.46 8.24 -1.94
N ALA A 190 -6.42 8.69 -1.24
CA ALA A 190 -5.74 7.91 -0.20
C ALA A 190 -6.67 7.57 0.98
N GLU A 191 -7.56 8.48 1.39
CA GLU A 191 -8.61 8.22 2.39
C GLU A 191 -9.61 7.16 1.92
N LEU A 192 -10.08 7.20 0.66
CA LEU A 192 -10.97 6.16 0.11
C LEU A 192 -10.29 4.78 0.14
N ILE A 193 -9.05 4.71 -0.35
CA ILE A 193 -8.23 3.48 -0.37
C ILE A 193 -8.06 2.94 1.05
N ALA A 194 -7.72 3.81 2.00
CA ALA A 194 -7.53 3.44 3.40
C ALA A 194 -8.81 2.91 4.05
N ILE A 195 -9.96 3.59 3.89
CA ILE A 195 -11.22 3.13 4.49
C ILE A 195 -11.63 1.76 3.92
N ASP A 196 -11.55 1.58 2.59
CA ASP A 196 -11.85 0.30 1.96
C ASP A 196 -10.86 -0.80 2.37
N ASN A 197 -9.58 -0.47 2.56
CA ASN A 197 -8.56 -1.41 3.04
C ASN A 197 -8.82 -1.84 4.48
N ASP A 198 -8.99 -0.88 5.39
CA ASP A 198 -9.22 -1.10 6.81
C ASP A 198 -10.51 -1.89 7.07
N LEU A 199 -11.59 -1.64 6.31
CA LEU A 199 -12.83 -2.42 6.39
C LEU A 199 -12.64 -3.88 5.94
N ALA A 200 -11.79 -4.12 4.94
CA ALA A 200 -11.47 -5.47 4.48
C ALA A 200 -10.49 -6.19 5.42
N SER A 201 -9.51 -5.48 5.96
CA SER A 201 -8.43 -6.01 6.78
C SER A 201 -8.80 -6.19 8.25
N TYR A 202 -9.73 -5.39 8.78
CA TYR A 202 -10.13 -5.35 10.20
C TYR A 202 -10.30 -6.75 10.80
N ASN A 203 -11.02 -7.64 10.13
CA ASN A 203 -11.31 -8.97 10.65
C ASN A 203 -10.06 -9.83 10.87
N LYS A 204 -9.05 -9.68 10.00
CA LYS A 204 -7.72 -10.32 10.14
C LYS A 204 -6.92 -9.65 11.26
N GLU A 205 -6.87 -8.32 11.27
CA GLU A 205 -6.07 -7.53 12.22
C GLU A 205 -6.56 -7.65 13.66
N GLN A 206 -7.88 -7.57 13.90
CA GLN A 206 -8.46 -7.74 15.24
C GLN A 206 -8.28 -9.16 15.78
N ALA A 207 -8.16 -10.15 14.88
CA ALA A 207 -7.90 -11.53 15.25
C ALA A 207 -6.44 -11.76 15.67
N THR A 208 -5.49 -10.97 15.18
CA THR A 208 -4.07 -11.02 15.57
C THR A 208 -3.68 -9.97 16.63
N GLY A 209 -4.53 -8.97 16.88
CA GLY A 209 -4.27 -7.85 17.78
C GLY A 209 -3.39 -6.76 17.16
N ASN A 210 -3.43 -6.61 15.84
CA ASN A 210 -2.71 -5.58 15.07
C ASN A 210 -3.64 -4.47 14.55
N ASP A 211 -4.85 -4.36 15.10
CA ASP A 211 -5.92 -3.45 14.66
C ASP A 211 -5.79 -2.01 15.23
N GLN A 212 -4.67 -1.66 15.87
CA GLN A 212 -4.49 -0.34 16.50
C GLN A 212 -4.46 0.81 15.48
N HIS A 213 -4.00 0.54 14.25
CA HIS A 213 -3.96 1.50 13.14
C HIS A 213 -5.08 1.24 12.12
N ASN A 214 -6.26 0.87 12.62
CA ASN A 214 -7.46 0.62 11.81
C ASN A 214 -8.60 1.59 12.18
N ILE A 215 -9.23 2.23 11.19
CA ILE A 215 -10.32 3.20 11.42
C ILE A 215 -11.49 2.60 12.19
N VAL A 216 -11.79 1.32 12.02
CA VAL A 216 -12.86 0.62 12.77
C VAL A 216 -12.54 0.62 14.26
N THR A 217 -11.34 0.18 14.64
CA THR A 217 -10.90 0.16 16.05
C THR A 217 -10.82 1.56 16.65
N ILE A 218 -10.34 2.53 15.88
CA ILE A 218 -10.22 3.93 16.32
C ILE A 218 -11.60 4.57 16.55
N VAL A 219 -12.56 4.32 15.65
CA VAL A 219 -13.94 4.85 15.78
C VAL A 219 -14.68 4.17 16.93
N MET A 220 -14.61 2.85 17.06
CA MET A 220 -15.16 2.12 18.22
C MET A 220 -14.55 2.66 19.53
N HIS A 221 -13.23 2.89 19.55
CA HIS A 221 -12.54 3.43 20.71
C HIS A 221 -12.99 4.85 21.08
N HIS A 222 -13.05 5.78 20.13
CA HIS A 222 -13.31 7.20 20.42
C HIS A 222 -14.80 7.55 20.50
N LEU A 223 -15.64 6.97 19.64
CA LEU A 223 -17.08 7.27 19.59
C LEU A 223 -17.93 6.31 20.42
N LYS A 224 -17.33 5.25 20.98
CA LYS A 224 -18.01 4.22 21.80
C LYS A 224 -19.15 3.50 21.06
N LEU A 225 -19.00 3.37 19.75
CA LEU A 225 -19.90 2.61 18.88
C LEU A 225 -19.57 1.11 18.94
N ASP A 226 -20.57 0.28 18.66
CA ASP A 226 -20.34 -1.13 18.33
C ASP A 226 -19.83 -1.27 16.88
N LEU A 227 -19.61 -2.52 16.45
CA LEU A 227 -19.04 -2.79 15.13
C LEU A 227 -19.98 -2.37 14.00
N ASP A 228 -21.27 -2.69 14.09
CA ASP A 228 -22.25 -2.41 13.03
C ASP A 228 -22.41 -0.89 12.85
N ALA A 229 -22.60 -0.15 13.95
CA ALA A 229 -22.67 1.31 13.92
C ALA A 229 -21.35 1.96 13.45
N THR A 230 -20.20 1.30 13.67
CA THR A 230 -18.90 1.77 13.16
C THR A 230 -18.75 1.54 11.66
N VAL A 231 -19.24 0.40 11.13
CA VAL A 231 -19.25 0.14 9.68
C VAL A 231 -20.18 1.13 8.97
N ASP A 232 -21.35 1.44 9.54
CA ASP A 232 -22.23 2.50 9.02
C ASP A 232 -21.55 3.87 9.06
N TRP A 233 -20.87 4.22 10.16
CA TRP A 233 -20.08 5.46 10.26
C TRP A 233 -18.99 5.54 9.16
N ALA A 234 -18.26 4.45 8.95
CA ALA A 234 -17.19 4.39 7.95
C ALA A 234 -17.74 4.52 6.52
N ALA A 235 -18.88 3.88 6.24
CA ALA A 235 -19.57 3.99 4.95
C ALA A 235 -20.07 5.43 4.70
N ASP A 236 -20.60 6.12 5.71
CA ASP A 236 -21.06 7.51 5.59
C ASP A 236 -19.90 8.51 5.52
N TYR A 237 -18.78 8.25 6.20
CA TYR A 237 -17.55 9.04 6.02
C TYR A 237 -16.97 8.84 4.61
N HIS A 238 -16.90 7.60 4.11
CA HIS A 238 -16.49 7.31 2.72
C HIS A 238 -17.36 8.07 1.69
N LYS A 239 -18.70 8.11 1.86
CA LYS A 239 -19.60 8.94 1.00
C LYS A 239 -19.30 10.44 1.10
N GLN A 240 -18.78 10.94 2.22
CA GLN A 240 -18.35 12.34 2.34
C GLN A 240 -17.03 12.59 1.60
N VAL A 241 -16.05 11.69 1.74
CA VAL A 241 -14.77 11.74 1.02
C VAL A 241 -14.99 11.69 -0.49
N GLN A 242 -15.85 10.81 -1.00
CA GLN A 242 -16.19 10.75 -2.43
C GLN A 242 -16.79 12.07 -2.95
N ARG A 243 -17.74 12.67 -2.22
CA ARG A 243 -18.33 13.96 -2.61
C ARG A 243 -17.28 15.08 -2.62
N ARG A 244 -16.45 15.15 -1.57
CA ARG A 244 -15.33 16.11 -1.50
C ARG A 244 -14.39 15.97 -2.70
N PHE A 245 -14.07 14.74 -3.14
CA PHE A 245 -13.19 14.53 -4.29
C PHE A 245 -13.80 15.10 -5.57
N LEU A 246 -15.08 14.78 -5.84
CA LEU A 246 -15.81 15.28 -7.01
C LEU A 246 -16.01 16.81 -6.98
N ASP A 247 -16.16 17.42 -5.80
CA ASP A 247 -16.23 18.87 -5.64
C ASP A 247 -14.84 19.55 -5.68
N THR A 248 -13.75 18.81 -5.44
CA THR A 248 -12.38 19.30 -5.57
C THR A 248 -11.95 19.35 -7.04
N LEU A 249 -12.31 18.35 -7.85
CA LEU A 249 -12.06 18.35 -9.30
C LEU A 249 -12.61 19.61 -9.99
N LYS A 250 -13.80 20.07 -9.59
CA LYS A 250 -14.44 21.30 -10.10
C LYS A 250 -13.70 22.60 -9.73
N ARG A 251 -12.76 22.54 -8.79
CA ARG A 251 -12.01 23.68 -8.23
C ARG A 251 -10.53 23.69 -8.68
N VAL A 252 -10.10 22.75 -9.52
CA VAL A 252 -8.76 22.76 -10.10
C VAL A 252 -8.66 23.90 -11.11
N PRO A 253 -7.74 24.87 -10.94
CA PRO A 253 -7.56 25.95 -11.90
C PRO A 253 -6.82 25.46 -13.15
N SER A 254 -6.91 26.23 -14.23
CA SER A 254 -6.09 26.02 -15.43
C SER A 254 -4.69 26.63 -15.22
N PHE A 255 -3.67 25.87 -15.60
CA PHE A 255 -2.26 26.28 -15.67
C PHE A 255 -1.79 26.46 -17.13
N GLY A 256 -2.72 26.30 -18.09
CA GLY A 256 -2.49 26.43 -19.52
C GLY A 256 -2.56 25.07 -20.23
N PRO A 257 -2.93 25.03 -21.53
CA PRO A 257 -3.43 23.81 -22.16
C PRO A 257 -2.52 22.57 -22.13
N ALA A 258 -1.19 22.77 -22.13
CA ALA A 258 -0.22 21.68 -22.05
C ALA A 258 -0.15 21.08 -20.63
N VAL A 259 -0.02 21.93 -19.61
CA VAL A 259 0.00 21.51 -18.19
C VAL A 259 -1.35 20.92 -17.80
N ASP A 260 -2.45 21.49 -18.30
CA ASP A 260 -3.80 20.97 -18.05
C ASP A 260 -3.99 19.56 -18.60
N ALA A 261 -3.43 19.22 -19.78
CA ALA A 261 -3.52 17.87 -20.35
C ALA A 261 -2.76 16.83 -19.52
N ASP A 262 -1.56 17.18 -19.04
CA ASP A 262 -0.77 16.32 -18.15
C ASP A 262 -1.44 16.19 -16.77
N LEU A 263 -1.92 17.29 -16.19
CA LEU A 263 -2.69 17.27 -14.93
C LEU A 263 -3.94 16.39 -15.02
N GLN A 264 -4.72 16.46 -16.12
CA GLN A 264 -5.89 15.60 -16.30
C GLN A 264 -5.51 14.12 -16.38
N SER A 265 -4.36 13.81 -16.99
CA SER A 265 -3.80 12.45 -17.03
C SER A 265 -3.38 11.98 -15.63
N TYR A 266 -2.73 12.84 -14.83
CA TYR A 266 -2.36 12.53 -13.45
C TYR A 266 -3.57 12.37 -12.53
N MET A 267 -4.54 13.30 -12.58
CA MET A 267 -5.77 13.23 -11.79
C MET A 267 -6.62 11.99 -12.13
N THR A 268 -6.68 11.59 -13.41
CA THR A 268 -7.34 10.35 -13.82
C THR A 268 -6.66 9.14 -13.19
N GLN A 269 -5.33 9.11 -13.16
CA GLN A 269 -4.57 8.02 -12.54
C GLN A 269 -4.76 7.96 -11.02
N ILE A 270 -4.83 9.10 -10.32
CA ILE A 270 -5.25 9.14 -8.90
C ILE A 270 -6.68 8.56 -8.74
N ALA A 271 -7.60 8.94 -9.62
CA ALA A 271 -9.02 8.61 -9.49
C ALA A 271 -9.38 7.13 -9.75
N ILE A 272 -8.55 6.38 -10.50
CA ILE A 272 -8.75 4.93 -10.69
C ILE A 272 -8.32 4.08 -9.48
N TRP A 273 -7.36 4.56 -8.65
CA TRP A 273 -6.80 3.78 -7.54
C TRP A 273 -7.84 3.30 -6.51
N PRO A 274 -8.80 4.13 -6.03
CA PRO A 274 -9.86 3.66 -5.13
C PRO A 274 -10.65 2.48 -5.70
N GLN A 275 -10.96 2.49 -7.01
CA GLN A 275 -11.71 1.40 -7.65
C GLN A 275 -10.86 0.14 -7.81
N GLY A 276 -9.57 0.29 -8.13
CA GLY A 276 -8.61 -0.81 -8.16
C GLY A 276 -8.46 -1.49 -6.81
N ASN A 277 -8.24 -0.71 -5.73
CA ASN A 277 -8.17 -1.19 -4.36
C ASN A 277 -9.45 -1.93 -3.93
N TYR A 278 -10.63 -1.33 -4.19
CA TYR A 278 -11.92 -1.95 -3.88
C TYR A 278 -12.06 -3.33 -4.54
N CYS A 279 -11.70 -3.49 -5.82
CA CYS A 279 -11.71 -4.81 -6.47
C CYS A 279 -10.66 -5.77 -5.86
N TRP A 280 -9.43 -5.30 -5.70
CA TRP A 280 -8.31 -6.10 -5.20
C TRP A 280 -8.54 -6.66 -3.78
N ASN A 281 -9.22 -5.93 -2.91
CA ASN A 281 -9.57 -6.38 -1.55
C ASN A 281 -10.40 -7.68 -1.55
N PHE A 282 -11.24 -7.90 -2.57
CA PHE A 282 -12.03 -9.14 -2.72
C PHE A 282 -11.37 -10.22 -3.58
N GLU A 283 -10.38 -9.87 -4.41
CA GLU A 283 -9.84 -10.77 -5.43
C GLU A 283 -8.45 -11.31 -5.10
N SER A 284 -7.64 -10.56 -4.35
CA SER A 284 -6.27 -10.94 -3.98
C SER A 284 -6.16 -12.16 -3.07
N GLY A 285 -7.26 -12.53 -2.40
CA GLY A 285 -7.26 -13.52 -1.33
C GLY A 285 -6.59 -13.07 -0.02
N ARG A 286 -5.93 -11.90 0.05
CA ARG A 286 -5.19 -11.42 1.25
C ARG A 286 -6.06 -11.32 2.50
N TYR A 287 -7.33 -10.95 2.33
CA TYR A 287 -8.29 -10.72 3.43
C TYR A 287 -9.35 -11.82 3.56
N PHE A 288 -9.85 -12.35 2.44
CA PHE A 288 -11.00 -13.27 2.42
C PHE A 288 -10.70 -14.66 1.86
N GLY A 289 -9.44 -14.94 1.48
CA GLY A 289 -9.07 -16.17 0.78
C GLY A 289 -9.94 -16.40 -0.46
N SER A 290 -10.40 -17.62 -0.67
CA SER A 290 -11.29 -18.01 -1.78
C SER A 290 -12.72 -17.47 -1.68
N HIS A 291 -13.11 -16.82 -0.57
CA HIS A 291 -14.51 -16.41 -0.32
C HIS A 291 -14.80 -14.96 -0.70
N GLY A 292 -13.81 -14.19 -1.19
CA GLY A 292 -13.99 -12.75 -1.44
C GLY A 292 -15.13 -12.42 -2.41
N ALA A 293 -15.30 -13.18 -3.49
CA ALA A 293 -16.44 -13.02 -4.42
C ALA A 293 -17.81 -13.33 -3.76
N GLU A 294 -17.86 -14.25 -2.79
CA GLU A 294 -19.07 -14.50 -2.02
C GLU A 294 -19.37 -13.31 -1.11
N TYR A 295 -18.40 -12.87 -0.30
CA TYR A 295 -18.58 -11.79 0.67
C TYR A 295 -18.87 -10.44 0.00
N GLN A 296 -18.30 -10.17 -1.19
CA GLN A 296 -18.62 -8.99 -1.98
C GLN A 296 -20.10 -8.97 -2.40
N ARG A 297 -20.66 -10.14 -2.73
CA ARG A 297 -22.07 -10.30 -3.14
C ARG A 297 -23.04 -10.32 -1.95
N THR A 298 -22.69 -11.01 -0.86
CA THR A 298 -23.58 -11.17 0.31
C THR A 298 -23.50 -9.98 1.27
N ARG A 299 -22.42 -9.18 1.22
CA ARG A 299 -22.09 -8.12 2.18
C ARG A 299 -22.04 -8.63 3.63
N ARG A 300 -21.65 -9.89 3.81
CA ARG A 300 -21.54 -10.57 5.12
C ARG A 300 -20.21 -11.29 5.19
N VAL A 301 -19.44 -10.99 6.23
CA VAL A 301 -18.15 -11.64 6.54
C VAL A 301 -18.27 -12.25 7.95
N PRO A 302 -18.00 -13.54 8.15
CA PRO A 302 -17.96 -14.12 9.49
C PRO A 302 -16.74 -13.60 10.27
N LEU A 303 -16.96 -13.10 11.49
CA LEU A 303 -15.87 -12.62 12.33
C LEU A 303 -14.98 -13.77 12.81
N LEU A 304 -13.67 -13.55 12.74
CA LEU A 304 -12.65 -14.45 13.27
C LEU A 304 -12.54 -14.27 14.79
N PRO A 305 -12.29 -15.35 15.56
CA PRO A 305 -12.06 -15.25 17.00
C PRO A 305 -10.76 -14.49 17.30
N LYS A 306 -10.79 -13.59 18.29
CA LYS A 306 -9.60 -12.92 18.79
C LYS A 306 -8.62 -13.94 19.37
N ARG A 307 -7.39 -13.98 18.85
CA ARG A 307 -6.31 -14.76 19.46
C ARG A 307 -5.92 -14.10 20.78
N VAL A 308 -5.93 -14.87 21.86
CA VAL A 308 -5.38 -14.42 23.14
C VAL A 308 -3.87 -14.34 22.97
N GLN A 309 -3.31 -13.13 22.90
CA GLN A 309 -1.85 -12.94 22.90
C GLN A 309 -1.28 -13.44 24.23
N GLN A 310 -0.60 -14.59 24.21
CA GLN A 310 0.30 -14.98 25.29
C GLN A 310 1.48 -14.00 25.28
N ARG A 311 1.59 -13.18 26.32
CA ARG A 311 2.63 -12.14 26.44
C ARG A 311 4.06 -12.66 26.59
N ASP A 312 4.22 -13.97 26.80
CA ASP A 312 5.51 -14.64 27.01
C ASP A 312 5.89 -15.63 25.89
N ALA A 313 5.33 -15.48 24.69
CA ALA A 313 5.84 -16.13 23.49
C ALA A 313 6.78 -15.18 22.73
N ASN A 314 8.06 -15.54 22.63
CA ASN A 314 8.90 -15.05 21.53
C ASN A 314 8.24 -15.49 20.22
N VAL A 315 7.45 -14.61 19.60
CA VAL A 315 6.92 -14.84 18.25
C VAL A 315 8.10 -14.61 17.30
N PRO A 316 8.49 -15.63 16.53
CA PRO A 316 9.84 -15.62 15.96
C PRO A 316 9.94 -14.78 14.69
N LEU A 317 11.18 -14.36 14.43
CA LEU A 317 11.63 -13.86 13.14
C LEU A 317 11.51 -14.98 12.08
N VAL A 318 11.67 -14.60 10.81
CA VAL A 318 11.53 -15.43 9.61
C VAL A 318 12.25 -16.80 9.68
N GLU A 319 13.30 -16.92 10.50
CA GLU A 319 14.12 -18.11 10.72
C GLU A 319 13.33 -19.37 11.21
N ASP A 320 12.27 -19.23 12.00
CA ASP A 320 11.56 -20.42 12.54
C ASP A 320 10.54 -21.06 11.56
N LEU A 321 10.25 -20.44 10.42
CA LEU A 321 9.46 -21.10 9.36
C LEU A 321 10.26 -22.25 8.71
N GLU A 322 11.58 -22.12 8.58
CA GLU A 322 12.45 -23.20 8.11
C GLU A 322 12.54 -24.32 9.15
N ARG A 323 12.58 -23.96 10.43
CA ARG A 323 12.71 -24.89 11.55
C ARG A 323 11.47 -25.74 11.77
N LEU A 324 10.28 -25.16 11.67
CA LEU A 324 9.01 -25.89 11.75
C LEU A 324 8.76 -26.78 10.53
N ALA A 325 9.23 -26.37 9.34
CA ALA A 325 9.19 -27.21 8.14
C ALA A 325 10.12 -28.43 8.26
N ALA A 326 11.30 -28.28 8.89
CA ALA A 326 12.22 -29.39 9.14
C ALA A 326 11.67 -30.41 10.16
N ILE A 327 11.03 -29.94 11.24
CA ILE A 327 10.46 -30.84 12.27
C ILE A 327 9.28 -31.64 11.69
N ALA A 328 8.39 -31.00 10.92
CA ALA A 328 7.28 -31.69 10.24
C ALA A 328 7.73 -32.68 9.15
N ALA A 329 8.99 -32.64 8.72
CA ALA A 329 9.58 -33.58 7.76
C ALA A 329 10.31 -34.77 8.43
N MET A 330 10.42 -34.80 9.76
CA MET A 330 11.09 -35.88 10.52
C MET A 330 10.13 -36.80 11.28
N GLU A 331 8.84 -36.48 11.37
CA GLU A 331 7.80 -37.32 11.99
C GLU A 331 6.96 -38.09 10.95
N GLY A 332 7.55 -38.39 9.79
CA GLY A 332 6.86 -38.94 8.61
C GLY A 332 7.46 -40.23 8.02
N ASP A 333 8.40 -40.88 8.71
CA ASP A 333 8.99 -42.18 8.33
C ASP A 333 9.34 -42.99 9.60
N ASP A 334 8.33 -43.60 10.22
CA ASP A 334 8.34 -44.91 10.92
C ASP A 334 6.91 -45.35 11.29
#